data_AF-A0A7W7WGZ8-F1
#
_entry.id   AF-A0A7W7WGZ8-F1
#
_cell.length_a   1.000
_cell.length_b   1.000
_cell.length_c   1.000
_cell.angle_alpha   90.00
_cell.angle_beta   90.00
_cell.angle_gamma   90.00
#
_symmetry.space_group_name_H-M   'P 1'
#
loop_
_entity.id
_entity.type
_entity.pdbx_description
1 polymer ?
#
loop_
_entity_poly.entity_id
_entity_poly.type
_entity_poly.pdbx_seq_one_letter_code
_entity_poly.pdbx_strand_id
1 'polypeptide(L)'
;MKLSRVSAVLTAVALAPAILFPASANAADGPAPTGVSAPDQTDPAARTDAENIAEIEAMIADKASGRGIREAGRRALDGTPADRVQFLMVGQYKAREDDDRVHATQLLATGGPAVKKAANAALSGTIEDVRQFLNVGYKIAQDDDRVHLSQLMSVGGPAVKKAAGAALDRDYAAVAEFLNSGWEKAKSADRVHTSQLAETGGPLVKAAALAALEGTYDDVAAFLNTGWAKADAQDKANAQAAADKAAADKAAAEQAAKDKAAAEQAAKDKAAATATQAGLTTTTTTSTTTGALAATGGGTDLPWQIGGGAAALGLGAALVVASRRRPGTEG
;
A
#
# COMPACT_ATOMS: atom_id res chain seq x y z
N MET A 1 33.87 -6.87 -28.53
CA MET A 1 32.86 -7.20 -29.58
C MET A 1 31.71 -6.20 -29.45
N LYS A 2 31.22 -5.64 -30.56
CA LYS A 2 30.09 -4.68 -30.55
C LYS A 2 28.79 -5.46 -30.72
N LEU A 3 27.76 -5.16 -29.94
CA LEU A 3 26.39 -5.62 -30.17
C LEU A 3 25.48 -4.41 -30.37
N SER A 4 24.60 -4.52 -31.37
CA SER A 4 23.92 -3.39 -31.99
C SER A 4 22.81 -2.78 -31.15
N ARG A 5 22.68 -1.46 -31.22
CA ARG A 5 21.46 -0.76 -30.82
C ARG A 5 20.37 -1.05 -31.85
N VAL A 6 19.22 -1.54 -31.41
CA VAL A 6 18.02 -1.68 -32.25
C VAL A 6 17.15 -0.45 -32.01
N SER A 7 16.99 0.40 -33.03
CA SER A 7 16.05 1.51 -33.00
C SER A 7 14.63 0.99 -33.22
N ALA A 8 13.78 1.08 -32.19
CA ALA A 8 12.35 0.87 -32.34
C ALA A 8 11.68 2.20 -32.74
N VAL A 9 11.26 2.31 -34.00
CA VAL A 9 10.37 3.40 -34.45
C VAL A 9 8.97 3.07 -33.94
N LEU A 10 8.49 3.83 -32.97
CA LEU A 10 7.14 3.69 -32.42
C LEU A 10 6.23 4.71 -33.12
N THR A 11 5.55 4.24 -34.17
CA THR A 11 4.57 5.03 -34.94
C THR A 11 3.36 5.37 -34.07
N ALA A 12 3.13 6.66 -33.84
CA ALA A 12 1.95 7.14 -33.14
C ALA A 12 0.70 6.98 -34.01
N VAL A 13 -0.16 6.02 -33.67
CA VAL A 13 -1.53 5.91 -34.22
C VAL A 13 -2.47 6.59 -33.24
N ALA A 14 -2.91 7.81 -33.59
CA ALA A 14 -3.95 8.51 -32.86
C ALA A 14 -5.32 7.89 -33.17
N LEU A 15 -5.70 6.84 -32.42
CA LEU A 15 -6.99 6.20 -32.54
C LEU A 15 -8.05 7.03 -31.79
N ALA A 16 -8.73 7.93 -32.50
CA ALA A 16 -9.87 8.66 -31.97
C ALA A 16 -11.07 7.71 -31.76
N PRO A 17 -11.70 7.67 -30.58
CA PRO A 17 -12.94 6.93 -30.38
C PRO A 17 -14.10 7.69 -31.04
N ALA A 18 -14.41 7.32 -32.29
CA ALA A 18 -15.64 7.76 -32.94
C ALA A 18 -16.85 7.09 -32.26
N ILE A 19 -17.54 7.83 -31.40
CA ILE A 19 -18.81 7.38 -30.79
C ILE A 19 -19.89 7.46 -31.87
N LEU A 20 -20.08 6.34 -32.57
CA LEU A 20 -21.10 6.18 -33.60
C LEU A 20 -22.47 5.99 -32.93
N PHE A 21 -23.28 7.05 -32.88
CA PHE A 21 -24.68 6.93 -32.46
C PHE A 21 -25.46 6.10 -33.51
N PRO A 22 -26.14 5.01 -33.12
CA PRO A 22 -27.01 4.28 -34.05
C PRO A 22 -28.26 5.12 -34.33
N ALA A 23 -28.49 5.43 -35.61
CA ALA A 23 -29.74 6.02 -36.07
C ALA A 23 -30.85 4.96 -36.07
N SER A 24 -31.63 4.91 -34.99
CA SER A 24 -32.78 4.01 -34.86
C SER A 24 -33.93 4.45 -35.77
N ALA A 25 -33.96 3.94 -37.00
CA ALA A 25 -35.10 4.05 -37.90
C ALA A 25 -36.24 3.14 -37.43
N ASN A 26 -37.12 3.66 -36.56
CA ASN A 26 -38.33 2.97 -36.13
C ASN A 26 -39.57 3.64 -36.74
N ALA A 27 -40.07 3.07 -37.83
CA ALA A 27 -41.42 3.32 -38.32
C ALA A 27 -42.36 2.26 -37.73
N ALA A 28 -43.26 2.67 -36.84
CA ALA A 28 -44.36 1.84 -36.36
C ALA A 28 -45.52 2.75 -35.92
N ASP A 29 -46.71 2.51 -36.47
CA ASP A 29 -47.93 3.21 -36.09
C ASP A 29 -48.24 3.04 -34.59
N GLY A 30 -48.52 4.15 -33.93
CA GLY A 30 -49.02 4.21 -32.56
C GLY A 30 -49.87 5.47 -32.38
N PRO A 31 -50.95 5.44 -31.58
CA PRO A 31 -51.86 6.57 -31.46
C PRO A 31 -51.13 7.80 -30.89
N ALA A 32 -51.42 8.96 -31.46
CA ALA A 32 -50.78 10.22 -31.07
C ALA A 32 -50.91 10.46 -29.55
N PRO A 33 -49.83 10.86 -28.85
CA PRO A 33 -49.93 11.24 -27.45
C PRO A 33 -50.86 12.44 -27.33
N THR A 34 -51.95 12.28 -26.59
CA THR A 34 -52.87 13.37 -26.24
C THR A 34 -52.06 14.48 -25.61
N GLY A 35 -52.10 15.66 -26.23
CA GLY A 35 -51.24 16.78 -25.85
C GLY A 35 -51.35 17.11 -24.37
N VAL A 36 -50.20 17.16 -23.69
CA VAL A 36 -50.10 17.92 -22.44
C VAL A 36 -50.32 19.38 -22.84
N SER A 37 -51.48 19.93 -22.48
CA SER A 37 -51.79 21.33 -22.76
C SER A 37 -50.70 22.22 -22.19
N ALA A 38 -49.99 22.93 -23.06
CA ALA A 38 -49.17 24.05 -22.63
C ALA A 38 -50.06 25.07 -21.91
N PRO A 39 -49.55 25.79 -20.89
CA PRO A 39 -50.26 26.95 -20.37
C PRO A 39 -50.48 27.96 -21.51
N ASP A 40 -51.59 28.70 -21.44
CA ASP A 40 -52.10 29.57 -22.49
C ASP A 40 -51.11 30.70 -22.85
N GLN A 41 -50.23 30.45 -23.83
CA GLN A 41 -49.22 31.40 -24.29
C GLN A 41 -49.80 32.35 -25.34
N THR A 42 -50.68 33.24 -24.89
CA THR A 42 -50.99 34.48 -25.62
C THR A 42 -49.71 35.31 -25.79
N ASP A 43 -49.50 35.85 -27.01
CA ASP A 43 -48.37 36.71 -27.35
C ASP A 43 -48.28 37.89 -26.37
N PRO A 44 -47.14 38.14 -25.68
CA PRO A 44 -46.97 39.29 -24.80
C PRO A 44 -47.29 40.64 -25.45
N ALA A 45 -47.14 40.77 -26.77
CA ALA A 45 -47.51 41.98 -27.52
C ALA A 45 -49.03 42.15 -27.72
N ALA A 46 -49.81 41.08 -27.54
CA ALA A 46 -51.28 41.09 -27.59
C ALA A 46 -51.94 41.22 -26.21
N ARG A 47 -51.17 41.07 -25.12
CA ARG A 47 -51.61 41.26 -23.73
C ARG A 47 -51.70 42.73 -23.34
N THR A 48 -52.49 43.04 -22.33
CA THR A 48 -52.49 44.35 -21.67
C THR A 48 -51.20 44.55 -20.85
N ASP A 49 -50.82 45.80 -20.59
CA ASP A 49 -49.65 46.10 -19.75
C ASP A 49 -49.81 45.55 -18.32
N ALA A 50 -51.04 45.50 -17.79
CA ALA A 50 -51.32 44.95 -16.47
C ALA A 50 -51.08 43.43 -16.40
N GLU A 51 -51.44 42.69 -17.44
CA GLU A 51 -51.15 41.25 -17.54
C GLU A 51 -49.64 40.99 -17.69
N ASN A 52 -48.94 41.82 -18.47
CA ASN A 52 -47.50 41.74 -18.61
C ASN A 52 -46.76 42.09 -17.30
N ILE A 53 -47.25 43.06 -16.52
CA ILE A 53 -46.73 43.34 -15.17
C ILE A 53 -46.92 42.12 -14.26
N ALA A 54 -48.14 41.56 -14.20
CA ALA A 54 -48.45 40.42 -13.34
C ALA A 54 -47.62 39.17 -13.67
N GLU A 55 -47.37 38.89 -14.95
CA GLU A 55 -46.48 37.81 -15.40
C GLU A 55 -45.04 38.04 -14.90
N ILE A 56 -44.49 39.25 -15.08
CA ILE A 56 -43.12 39.58 -14.65
C ILE A 56 -43.00 39.52 -13.12
N GLU A 57 -44.01 40.00 -12.37
CA GLU A 57 -44.05 39.88 -10.92
C GLU A 57 -44.08 38.42 -10.46
N ALA A 58 -44.88 37.56 -11.12
CA ALA A 58 -44.91 36.12 -10.84
C ALA A 58 -43.55 35.45 -11.12
N MET A 59 -42.89 35.81 -12.23
CA MET A 59 -41.54 35.35 -12.54
C MET A 59 -40.51 35.79 -11.49
N ILE A 60 -40.59 37.03 -10.99
CA ILE A 60 -39.67 37.55 -9.96
C ILE A 60 -39.92 36.85 -8.61
N ALA A 61 -41.17 36.52 -8.31
CA ALA A 61 -41.59 35.85 -7.08
C ALA A 61 -41.28 34.35 -7.06
N ASP A 62 -41.13 33.69 -8.22
CA ASP A 62 -40.73 32.29 -8.30
C ASP A 62 -39.36 32.05 -7.64
N LYS A 63 -39.31 31.02 -6.78
CA LYS A 63 -38.10 30.56 -6.12
C LYS A 63 -37.13 29.90 -7.09
N ALA A 64 -37.63 29.33 -8.19
CA ALA A 64 -36.81 28.72 -9.24
C ALA A 64 -36.16 29.77 -10.16
N SER A 65 -36.65 31.02 -10.19
CA SER A 65 -35.98 32.10 -10.91
C SER A 65 -34.60 32.39 -10.34
N GLY A 66 -33.63 32.60 -11.22
CA GLY A 66 -32.28 32.99 -10.84
C GLY A 66 -32.16 34.48 -10.49
N ARG A 67 -30.92 34.94 -10.28
CA ARG A 67 -30.64 36.34 -9.97
C ARG A 67 -30.86 37.23 -11.19
N GLY A 68 -30.33 36.81 -12.34
CA GLY A 68 -30.47 37.50 -13.62
C GLY A 68 -31.93 37.72 -13.99
N ILE A 69 -32.77 36.68 -13.91
CA ILE A 69 -34.22 36.81 -14.18
C ILE A 69 -34.87 37.86 -13.27
N ARG A 70 -34.56 37.85 -11.96
CA ARG A 70 -35.13 38.83 -11.01
C ARG A 70 -34.65 40.25 -11.26
N GLU A 71 -33.38 40.45 -11.56
CA GLU A 71 -32.78 41.76 -11.81
C GLU A 71 -33.26 42.35 -13.16
N ALA A 72 -33.33 41.52 -14.21
CA ALA A 72 -33.86 41.90 -15.53
C ALA A 72 -35.37 42.17 -15.51
N GLY A 73 -36.15 41.35 -14.79
CA GLY A 73 -37.60 41.55 -14.64
C GLY A 73 -37.92 42.86 -13.91
N ARG A 74 -37.23 43.17 -12.81
CA ARG A 74 -37.39 44.45 -12.09
C ARG A 74 -37.10 45.64 -12.99
N ARG A 75 -36.00 45.59 -13.75
CA ARG A 75 -35.66 46.63 -14.73
C ARG A 75 -36.75 46.82 -15.80
N ALA A 76 -37.47 45.78 -16.18
CA ALA A 76 -38.61 45.88 -17.10
C ALA A 76 -39.87 46.47 -16.43
N LEU A 77 -40.13 46.14 -15.16
CA LEU A 77 -41.19 46.77 -14.36
C LEU A 77 -40.94 48.27 -14.14
N ASP A 78 -39.68 48.67 -13.90
CA ASP A 78 -39.26 50.08 -13.78
C ASP A 78 -39.29 50.83 -15.14
N GLY A 79 -39.48 50.12 -16.25
CA GLY A 79 -39.45 50.63 -17.62
C GLY A 79 -40.83 50.93 -18.22
N THR A 80 -40.84 51.05 -19.55
CA THR A 80 -42.06 51.24 -20.35
C THR A 80 -42.81 49.94 -20.60
N PRO A 81 -44.09 49.97 -21.05
CA PRO A 81 -44.80 48.78 -21.52
C PRO A 81 -44.04 48.01 -22.61
N ALA A 82 -43.29 48.72 -23.48
CA ALA A 82 -42.46 48.09 -24.49
C ALA A 82 -41.28 47.31 -23.86
N ASP A 83 -40.67 47.82 -22.79
CA ASP A 83 -39.59 47.11 -22.07
C ASP A 83 -40.11 45.83 -21.41
N ARG A 84 -41.36 45.84 -20.91
CA ARG A 84 -42.03 44.64 -20.37
C ARG A 84 -42.27 43.57 -21.43
N VAL A 85 -42.79 43.97 -22.59
CA VAL A 85 -42.95 43.07 -23.74
C VAL A 85 -41.60 42.54 -24.22
N GLN A 86 -40.57 43.38 -24.37
CA GLN A 86 -39.23 42.96 -24.77
C GLN A 86 -38.56 42.01 -23.76
N PHE A 87 -38.79 42.21 -22.46
CA PHE A 87 -38.34 41.27 -21.43
C PHE A 87 -39.05 39.92 -21.59
N LEU A 88 -40.38 39.88 -21.69
CA LEU A 88 -41.13 38.63 -21.84
C LEU A 88 -40.83 37.88 -23.14
N MET A 89 -40.55 38.60 -24.24
CA MET A 89 -40.22 37.99 -25.54
C MET A 89 -38.76 37.52 -25.66
N VAL A 90 -37.79 38.25 -25.09
CA VAL A 90 -36.35 38.01 -25.32
C VAL A 90 -35.53 38.09 -24.03
N GLY A 91 -35.74 39.14 -23.23
CA GLY A 91 -34.91 39.44 -22.06
C GLY A 91 -34.89 38.32 -21.01
N GLN A 92 -36.03 37.66 -20.76
CA GLN A 92 -36.13 36.56 -19.80
C GLN A 92 -35.29 35.33 -20.20
N TYR A 93 -35.19 35.04 -21.50
CA TYR A 93 -34.46 33.88 -22.00
C TYR A 93 -32.97 34.11 -21.77
N LYS A 94 -32.43 35.25 -22.23
CA LYS A 94 -31.04 35.65 -21.99
C LYS A 94 -30.69 35.66 -20.50
N ALA A 95 -31.55 36.26 -19.67
CA ALA A 95 -31.34 36.32 -18.23
C ALA A 95 -31.27 34.91 -17.59
N ARG A 96 -32.06 33.96 -18.10
CA ARG A 96 -31.99 32.54 -17.72
C ARG A 96 -30.69 31.88 -18.19
N GLU A 97 -30.17 32.21 -19.37
CA GLU A 97 -28.87 31.68 -19.84
C GLU A 97 -27.70 32.15 -18.96
N ASP A 98 -27.73 33.43 -18.57
CA ASP A 98 -26.74 34.01 -17.67
C ASP A 98 -26.80 33.33 -16.28
N ASP A 99 -28.02 33.10 -15.74
CA ASP A 99 -28.22 32.36 -14.50
C ASP A 99 -27.77 30.88 -14.59
N ASP A 100 -28.09 30.18 -15.68
CA ASP A 100 -27.66 28.80 -15.95
C ASP A 100 -26.12 28.70 -15.97
N ARG A 101 -25.44 29.63 -16.68
CA ARG A 101 -23.97 29.67 -16.74
C ARG A 101 -23.32 30.03 -15.41
N VAL A 102 -23.94 30.92 -14.62
CA VAL A 102 -23.50 31.21 -13.24
C VAL A 102 -23.63 29.97 -12.35
N HIS A 103 -24.74 29.23 -12.43
CA HIS A 103 -24.93 28.01 -11.64
C HIS A 103 -23.89 26.92 -12.01
N ALA A 104 -23.66 26.68 -13.30
CA ALA A 104 -22.62 25.74 -13.75
C ALA A 104 -21.20 26.16 -13.29
N THR A 105 -20.92 27.47 -13.21
CA THR A 105 -19.65 28.00 -12.69
C THR A 105 -19.50 27.81 -11.17
N GLN A 106 -20.60 27.85 -10.41
CA GLN A 106 -20.58 27.55 -8.97
C GLN A 106 -20.32 26.05 -8.70
N LEU A 107 -20.90 25.17 -9.52
CA LEU A 107 -20.64 23.73 -9.48
C LEU A 107 -19.20 23.38 -9.92
N LEU A 108 -18.66 24.10 -10.92
CA LEU A 108 -17.24 24.03 -11.29
C LEU A 108 -16.32 24.36 -10.10
N ALA A 109 -16.59 25.44 -9.37
CA ALA A 109 -15.74 25.87 -8.26
C ALA A 109 -15.71 24.88 -7.08
N THR A 110 -16.84 24.21 -6.82
CA THR A 110 -17.04 23.35 -5.64
C THR A 110 -16.92 21.84 -5.93
N GLY A 111 -16.96 21.43 -7.19
CA GLY A 111 -16.95 20.01 -7.58
C GLY A 111 -15.62 19.28 -7.43
N GLY A 112 -15.68 17.95 -7.48
CA GLY A 112 -14.53 17.08 -7.68
C GLY A 112 -14.01 17.13 -9.12
N PRO A 113 -12.93 16.39 -9.43
CA PRO A 113 -12.31 16.35 -10.75
C PRO A 113 -13.27 16.06 -11.92
N ALA A 114 -14.22 15.13 -11.76
CA ALA A 114 -15.16 14.78 -12.83
C ALA A 114 -16.21 15.88 -13.04
N VAL A 115 -16.81 16.41 -11.97
CA VAL A 115 -17.72 17.57 -12.07
C VAL A 115 -17.01 18.78 -12.67
N LYS A 116 -15.74 19.05 -12.29
CA LYS A 116 -14.94 20.13 -12.86
C LYS A 116 -14.73 19.97 -14.36
N LYS A 117 -14.43 18.75 -14.82
CA LYS A 117 -14.26 18.43 -16.24
C LYS A 117 -15.58 18.61 -17.00
N ALA A 118 -16.69 18.09 -16.49
CA ALA A 118 -18.00 18.18 -17.11
C ALA A 118 -18.52 19.63 -17.20
N ALA A 119 -18.40 20.40 -16.11
CA ALA A 119 -18.81 21.80 -16.07
C ALA A 119 -17.99 22.67 -17.06
N ASN A 120 -16.67 22.47 -17.14
CA ASN A 120 -15.82 23.18 -18.12
C ASN A 120 -16.21 22.88 -19.57
N ALA A 121 -16.51 21.61 -19.89
CA ALA A 121 -16.95 21.22 -21.22
C ALA A 121 -18.28 21.90 -21.58
N ALA A 122 -19.25 21.88 -20.67
CA ALA A 122 -20.55 22.52 -20.86
C ALA A 122 -20.46 24.06 -20.98
N LEU A 123 -19.68 24.71 -20.11
CA LEU A 123 -19.47 26.16 -20.15
C LEU A 123 -18.78 26.63 -21.44
N SER A 124 -17.94 25.78 -22.04
CA SER A 124 -17.26 26.02 -23.32
C SER A 124 -18.18 25.79 -24.54
N GLY A 125 -19.38 25.26 -24.33
CA GLY A 125 -20.36 24.94 -25.35
C GLY A 125 -21.55 25.92 -25.43
N THR A 126 -22.61 25.44 -26.06
CA THR A 126 -23.91 26.09 -26.21
C THR A 126 -24.65 26.22 -24.87
N ILE A 127 -25.77 26.93 -24.85
CA ILE A 127 -26.62 26.97 -23.64
C ILE A 127 -27.34 25.62 -23.42
N GLU A 128 -27.60 24.87 -24.48
CA GLU A 128 -28.11 23.50 -24.45
C GLU A 128 -27.14 22.58 -23.70
N ASP A 129 -25.83 22.68 -23.95
CA ASP A 129 -24.79 21.91 -23.25
C ASP A 129 -24.77 22.23 -21.74
N VAL A 130 -24.86 23.52 -21.37
CA VAL A 130 -24.97 23.98 -19.98
C VAL A 130 -26.23 23.41 -19.31
N ARG A 131 -27.39 23.48 -19.97
CA ARG A 131 -28.64 22.93 -19.45
C ARG A 131 -28.61 21.41 -19.34
N GLN A 132 -28.03 20.71 -20.30
CA GLN A 132 -27.84 19.25 -20.24
C GLN A 132 -26.93 18.85 -19.06
N PHE A 133 -25.86 19.62 -18.81
CA PHE A 133 -25.03 19.45 -17.63
C PHE A 133 -25.82 19.69 -16.33
N LEU A 134 -26.52 20.81 -16.20
CA LEU A 134 -27.29 21.11 -14.98
C LEU A 134 -28.40 20.08 -14.70
N ASN A 135 -29.09 19.60 -15.73
CA ASN A 135 -30.22 18.68 -15.60
C ASN A 135 -29.78 17.23 -15.31
N VAL A 136 -28.71 16.74 -15.94
CA VAL A 136 -28.31 15.33 -15.88
C VAL A 136 -26.80 15.15 -15.71
N GLY A 137 -25.98 15.88 -16.47
CA GLY A 137 -24.53 15.70 -16.50
C GLY A 137 -23.83 15.92 -15.16
N TYR A 138 -24.35 16.82 -14.31
CA TYR A 138 -23.84 17.07 -12.96
C TYR A 138 -23.95 15.81 -12.10
N LYS A 139 -25.10 15.12 -12.13
CA LYS A 139 -25.33 13.91 -11.34
C LYS A 139 -24.43 12.76 -11.81
N ILE A 140 -24.30 12.57 -13.12
CA ILE A 140 -23.37 11.59 -13.70
C ILE A 140 -21.94 11.86 -13.22
N ALA A 141 -21.49 13.11 -13.30
CA ALA A 141 -20.14 13.49 -12.89
C ALA A 141 -19.92 13.39 -11.36
N GLN A 142 -20.94 13.58 -10.52
CA GLN A 142 -20.84 13.27 -9.07
C GLN A 142 -20.60 11.77 -8.82
N ASP A 143 -21.25 10.91 -9.61
CA ASP A 143 -21.11 9.45 -9.47
C ASP A 143 -19.75 8.98 -10.02
N ASP A 144 -19.24 9.59 -11.11
CA ASP A 144 -17.86 9.41 -11.58
C ASP A 144 -16.81 9.79 -10.51
N ASP A 145 -17.00 10.92 -9.80
CA ASP A 145 -16.13 11.31 -8.68
C ASP A 145 -16.17 10.27 -7.54
N ARG A 146 -17.34 9.69 -7.23
CA ARG A 146 -17.45 8.58 -6.25
C ARG A 146 -16.74 7.31 -6.72
N VAL A 147 -16.75 7.01 -8.03
CA VAL A 147 -16.00 5.89 -8.61
C VAL A 147 -14.49 6.14 -8.50
N HIS A 148 -14.01 7.35 -8.83
CA HIS A 148 -12.60 7.72 -8.69
C HIS A 148 -12.13 7.63 -7.23
N LEU A 149 -12.96 8.06 -6.27
CA LEU A 149 -12.69 7.90 -4.84
C LEU A 149 -12.56 6.42 -4.44
N SER A 150 -13.44 5.57 -4.96
CA SER A 150 -13.43 4.12 -4.71
C SER A 150 -12.19 3.42 -5.31
N GLN A 151 -11.73 3.88 -6.48
CA GLN A 151 -10.47 3.41 -7.09
C GLN A 151 -9.27 3.78 -6.21
N LEU A 152 -9.22 5.02 -5.71
CA LEU A 152 -8.16 5.49 -4.81
C LEU A 152 -8.17 4.74 -3.46
N MET A 153 -9.35 4.33 -2.96
CA MET A 153 -9.45 3.41 -1.82
C MET A 153 -8.87 2.02 -2.12
N SER A 154 -9.05 1.50 -3.34
CA SER A 154 -8.53 0.17 -3.69
C SER A 154 -7.00 0.11 -3.64
N VAL A 155 -6.33 1.13 -4.19
CA VAL A 155 -4.86 1.18 -4.30
C VAL A 155 -4.16 1.84 -3.11
N GLY A 156 -4.85 2.70 -2.36
CA GLY A 156 -4.27 3.51 -1.30
C GLY A 156 -3.73 2.74 -0.08
N GLY A 157 -2.86 3.40 0.67
CA GLY A 157 -2.45 2.99 2.01
C GLY A 157 -3.57 3.15 3.06
N PRO A 158 -3.36 2.67 4.30
CA PRO A 158 -4.36 2.71 5.36
C PRO A 158 -4.93 4.10 5.66
N ALA A 159 -4.12 5.16 5.62
CA ALA A 159 -4.58 6.52 5.86
C ALA A 159 -5.45 7.05 4.71
N VAL A 160 -5.06 6.80 3.45
CA VAL A 160 -5.90 7.12 2.27
C VAL A 160 -7.22 6.37 2.32
N LYS A 161 -7.20 5.06 2.59
CA LYS A 161 -8.42 4.23 2.75
C LYS A 161 -9.37 4.79 3.81
N LYS A 162 -8.84 5.13 4.99
CA LYS A 162 -9.62 5.70 6.10
C LYS A 162 -10.22 7.07 5.76
N ALA A 163 -9.42 7.96 5.18
CA ALA A 163 -9.86 9.32 4.86
C ALA A 163 -10.88 9.35 3.71
N ALA A 164 -10.70 8.50 2.71
CA ALA A 164 -11.65 8.32 1.60
C ALA A 164 -12.98 7.70 2.05
N GLY A 165 -12.94 6.69 2.93
CA GLY A 165 -14.15 6.13 3.55
C GLY A 165 -14.94 7.20 4.32
N ALA A 166 -14.25 7.97 5.16
CA ALA A 166 -14.86 9.08 5.90
C ALA A 166 -15.41 10.22 5.00
N ALA A 167 -14.95 10.33 3.75
CA ALA A 167 -15.53 11.23 2.76
C ALA A 167 -16.81 10.64 2.12
N LEU A 168 -16.83 9.34 1.82
CA LEU A 168 -18.03 8.64 1.32
C LEU A 168 -19.18 8.63 2.33
N ASP A 169 -18.88 8.46 3.62
CA ASP A 169 -19.85 8.39 4.72
C ASP A 169 -20.55 9.73 5.02
N ARG A 170 -20.08 10.84 4.42
CA ARG A 170 -20.62 12.20 4.61
C ARG A 170 -21.52 12.60 3.44
N ASP A 171 -21.04 13.52 2.62
CA ASP A 171 -21.78 14.13 1.51
C ASP A 171 -20.87 14.27 0.29
N TYR A 172 -21.43 14.74 -0.82
CA TYR A 172 -20.64 14.96 -2.03
C TYR A 172 -19.57 16.06 -1.87
N ALA A 173 -19.79 17.05 -0.99
CA ALA A 173 -18.79 18.08 -0.73
C ALA A 173 -17.52 17.50 -0.09
N ALA A 174 -17.66 16.56 0.84
CA ALA A 174 -16.53 15.82 1.43
C ALA A 174 -15.80 14.95 0.39
N VAL A 175 -16.52 14.30 -0.54
CA VAL A 175 -15.94 13.57 -1.67
C VAL A 175 -15.11 14.50 -2.55
N ALA A 176 -15.67 15.65 -2.94
CA ALA A 176 -14.99 16.66 -3.74
C ALA A 176 -13.76 17.25 -3.03
N GLU A 177 -13.87 17.62 -1.74
CA GLU A 177 -12.76 18.12 -0.92
C GLU A 177 -11.61 17.11 -0.86
N PHE A 178 -11.92 15.83 -0.61
CA PHE A 178 -10.92 14.78 -0.52
C PHE A 178 -10.19 14.55 -1.86
N LEU A 179 -10.92 14.49 -2.97
CA LEU A 179 -10.34 14.31 -4.31
C LEU A 179 -9.52 15.52 -4.78
N ASN A 180 -9.92 16.73 -4.38
CA ASN A 180 -9.21 17.95 -4.74
C ASN A 180 -7.90 18.14 -3.95
N SER A 181 -7.84 17.77 -2.66
CA SER A 181 -6.63 17.97 -1.83
C SER A 181 -6.48 17.03 -0.62
N GLY A 182 -7.58 16.51 -0.05
CA GLY A 182 -7.50 15.65 1.15
C GLY A 182 -6.68 14.37 0.96
N TRP A 183 -6.61 13.83 -0.26
CA TRP A 183 -5.79 12.66 -0.59
C TRP A 183 -4.29 12.88 -0.35
N GLU A 184 -3.75 14.07 -0.61
CA GLU A 184 -2.32 14.39 -0.44
C GLU A 184 -1.91 14.33 1.03
N LYS A 185 -2.76 14.86 1.91
CA LYS A 185 -2.58 14.80 3.37
C LYS A 185 -2.60 13.35 3.87
N ALA A 186 -3.52 12.54 3.36
CA ALA A 186 -3.63 11.13 3.72
C ALA A 186 -2.43 10.30 3.21
N LYS A 187 -2.00 10.52 1.96
CA LYS A 187 -0.76 9.97 1.38
C LYS A 187 0.49 10.35 2.17
N SER A 188 0.54 11.58 2.69
CA SER A 188 1.63 12.06 3.55
C SER A 188 1.62 11.34 4.91
N ALA A 189 0.44 11.09 5.49
CA ALA A 189 0.31 10.32 6.72
C ALA A 189 0.76 8.85 6.57
N ASP A 190 0.46 8.21 5.43
CA ASP A 190 0.99 6.87 5.10
C ASP A 190 2.54 6.88 5.01
N ARG A 191 3.14 7.89 4.37
CA ARG A 191 4.61 8.03 4.34
C ARG A 191 5.20 8.23 5.73
N VAL A 192 4.60 9.07 6.58
CA VAL A 192 5.03 9.23 7.98
C VAL A 192 4.95 7.92 8.76
N HIS A 193 3.87 7.14 8.58
CA HIS A 193 3.75 5.84 9.25
C HIS A 193 4.82 4.85 8.78
N THR A 194 5.17 4.87 7.48
CA THR A 194 6.27 4.05 6.94
C THR A 194 7.63 4.47 7.53
N SER A 195 7.89 5.77 7.70
CA SER A 195 9.11 6.25 8.37
C SER A 195 9.20 5.77 9.83
N GLN A 196 8.09 5.81 10.58
CA GLN A 196 8.06 5.27 11.95
C GLN A 196 8.40 3.77 11.98
N LEU A 197 7.96 3.00 10.98
CA LEU A 197 8.31 1.59 10.84
C LEU A 197 9.79 1.38 10.44
N ALA A 198 10.37 2.30 9.65
CA ALA A 198 11.80 2.32 9.34
C ALA A 198 12.68 2.65 10.56
N GLU A 199 12.16 3.38 11.55
CA GLU A 199 12.85 3.71 12.80
C GLU A 199 12.69 2.62 13.87
N THR A 200 11.49 2.05 14.00
CA THR A 200 11.12 1.17 15.13
C THR A 200 11.07 -0.32 14.82
N GLY A 201 10.99 -0.71 13.54
CA GLY A 201 10.84 -2.11 13.14
C GLY A 201 12.05 -3.01 13.41
N GLY A 202 11.84 -4.32 13.20
CA GLY A 202 12.92 -5.30 13.08
C GLY A 202 13.76 -5.10 11.80
N PRO A 203 14.90 -5.80 11.66
CA PRO A 203 15.84 -5.59 10.54
C PRO A 203 15.21 -5.64 9.15
N LEU A 204 14.33 -6.61 8.88
CA LEU A 204 13.64 -6.74 7.60
C LEU A 204 12.51 -5.72 7.44
N VAL A 205 11.76 -5.43 8.51
CA VAL A 205 10.75 -4.35 8.49
C VAL A 205 11.40 -3.02 8.13
N LYS A 206 12.57 -2.71 8.70
CA LYS A 206 13.32 -1.49 8.43
C LYS A 206 13.80 -1.42 6.99
N ALA A 207 14.42 -2.48 6.49
CA ALA A 207 14.88 -2.55 5.10
C ALA A 207 13.71 -2.38 4.10
N ALA A 208 12.58 -3.05 4.35
CA ALA A 208 11.39 -2.95 3.51
C ALA A 208 10.72 -1.56 3.57
N ALA A 209 10.65 -0.94 4.76
CA ALA A 209 10.12 0.41 4.92
C ALA A 209 10.97 1.46 4.20
N LEU A 210 12.31 1.38 4.31
CA LEU A 210 13.23 2.26 3.59
C LEU A 210 13.12 2.09 2.07
N ALA A 211 13.06 0.86 1.58
CA ALA A 211 12.86 0.57 0.15
C ALA A 211 11.53 1.15 -0.37
N ALA A 212 10.45 1.07 0.42
CA ALA A 212 9.17 1.66 0.07
C ALA A 212 9.18 3.20 0.08
N LEU A 213 9.95 3.84 0.97
CA LEU A 213 10.08 5.30 1.02
C LEU A 213 10.87 5.89 -0.15
N GLU A 214 11.92 5.20 -0.59
CA GLU A 214 12.70 5.54 -1.80
C GLU A 214 11.85 5.39 -3.08
N GLY A 215 10.85 4.51 -3.04
CA GLY A 215 9.93 4.25 -4.14
C GLY A 215 8.80 5.27 -4.33
N THR A 216 7.86 4.89 -5.18
CA THR A 216 6.62 5.62 -5.48
C THR A 216 5.65 5.60 -4.28
N TYR A 217 4.48 6.22 -4.41
CA TYR A 217 3.45 6.05 -3.38
C TYR A 217 2.86 4.63 -3.37
N ASP A 218 2.85 3.95 -4.51
CA ASP A 218 2.28 2.61 -4.62
C ASP A 218 3.14 1.60 -3.86
N ASP A 219 4.46 1.80 -3.80
CA ASP A 219 5.40 1.03 -2.98
C ASP A 219 5.12 1.22 -1.47
N VAL A 220 4.89 2.46 -1.03
CA VAL A 220 4.46 2.81 0.34
C VAL A 220 3.13 2.13 0.68
N ALA A 221 2.15 2.22 -0.21
CA ALA A 221 0.84 1.60 -0.03
C ALA A 221 0.94 0.06 0.01
N ALA A 222 1.71 -0.56 -0.89
CA ALA A 222 1.91 -2.01 -0.93
C ALA A 222 2.63 -2.53 0.34
N PHE A 223 3.63 -1.79 0.81
CA PHE A 223 4.30 -2.07 2.08
C PHE A 223 3.32 -2.02 3.26
N LEU A 224 2.58 -0.92 3.44
CA LEU A 224 1.63 -0.79 4.56
C LEU A 224 0.47 -1.78 4.48
N ASN A 225 -0.02 -2.11 3.28
CA ASN A 225 -1.12 -3.04 3.10
C ASN A 225 -0.72 -4.52 3.32
N THR A 226 0.48 -4.95 2.91
CA THR A 226 0.91 -6.36 3.07
C THR A 226 2.40 -6.59 3.34
N GLY A 227 3.30 -5.70 2.91
CA GLY A 227 4.74 -5.88 3.04
C GLY A 227 5.24 -5.87 4.48
N TRP A 228 4.71 -4.96 5.31
CA TRP A 228 5.05 -4.84 6.72
C TRP A 228 4.84 -6.15 7.50
N ALA A 229 3.65 -6.74 7.38
CA ALA A 229 3.29 -7.96 8.11
C ALA A 229 4.15 -9.18 7.67
N LYS A 230 4.52 -9.24 6.39
CA LYS A 230 5.44 -10.28 5.88
C LYS A 230 6.85 -10.11 6.46
N ALA A 231 7.36 -8.88 6.48
CA ALA A 231 8.68 -8.58 7.02
C ALA A 231 8.76 -8.82 8.54
N ASP A 232 7.74 -8.41 9.30
CA ASP A 232 7.62 -8.64 10.75
C ASP A 232 7.53 -10.14 11.09
N ALA A 233 6.75 -10.91 10.33
CA ALA A 233 6.69 -12.36 10.49
C ALA A 233 8.06 -13.03 10.23
N GLN A 234 8.82 -12.55 9.25
CA GLN A 234 10.15 -13.07 8.95
C GLN A 234 11.21 -12.63 9.97
N ASP A 235 11.14 -11.40 10.49
CA ASP A 235 12.00 -10.94 11.60
C ASP A 235 11.77 -11.80 12.85
N LYS A 236 10.51 -12.12 13.17
CA LYS A 236 10.16 -13.05 14.27
C LYS A 236 10.67 -14.47 14.03
N ALA A 237 10.53 -15.01 12.82
CA ALA A 237 11.06 -16.33 12.47
C ALA A 237 12.60 -16.39 12.58
N ASN A 238 13.30 -15.35 12.13
CA ASN A 238 14.76 -15.23 12.25
C ASN A 238 15.20 -15.14 13.72
N ALA A 239 14.49 -14.37 14.54
CA ALA A 239 14.75 -14.26 15.97
C ALA A 239 14.55 -15.61 16.69
N GLN A 240 13.48 -16.34 16.37
CA GLN A 240 13.23 -17.68 16.91
C GLN A 240 14.33 -18.66 16.50
N ALA A 241 14.69 -18.71 15.21
CA ALA A 241 15.76 -19.59 14.73
C ALA A 241 17.13 -19.29 15.40
N ALA A 242 17.41 -18.03 15.69
CA ALA A 242 18.61 -17.63 16.45
C ALA A 242 18.54 -18.10 17.93
N ALA A 243 17.37 -18.01 18.57
CA ALA A 243 17.15 -18.50 19.93
C ALA A 243 17.24 -20.03 20.02
N ASP A 244 16.63 -20.76 19.08
CA ASP A 244 16.69 -22.23 18.98
C ASP A 244 18.13 -22.70 18.79
N LYS A 245 18.89 -22.03 17.91
CA LYS A 245 20.32 -22.30 17.73
C LYS A 245 21.11 -22.05 19.02
N ALA A 246 20.88 -20.93 19.71
CA ALA A 246 21.56 -20.63 20.97
C ALA A 246 21.23 -21.65 22.08
N ALA A 247 19.98 -22.16 22.12
CA ALA A 247 19.58 -23.22 23.03
C ALA A 247 20.26 -24.57 22.69
N ALA A 248 20.37 -24.92 21.40
CA ALA A 248 21.08 -26.10 20.95
C ALA A 248 22.60 -26.02 21.23
N ASP A 249 23.23 -24.88 20.96
CA ASP A 249 24.65 -24.63 21.26
C ASP A 249 24.91 -24.76 22.78
N LYS A 250 24.00 -24.25 23.63
CA LYS A 250 24.08 -24.39 25.10
C LYS A 250 23.93 -25.85 25.54
N ALA A 251 22.95 -26.58 24.99
CA ALA A 251 22.74 -27.99 25.31
C ALA A 251 23.94 -28.87 24.89
N ALA A 252 24.56 -28.58 23.74
CA ALA A 252 25.78 -29.24 23.29
C ALA A 252 26.97 -28.96 24.22
N ALA A 253 27.13 -27.71 24.69
CA ALA A 253 28.17 -27.36 25.66
C ALA A 253 27.96 -28.04 27.03
N GLU A 254 26.71 -28.12 27.51
CA GLU A 254 26.37 -28.86 28.73
C GLU A 254 26.63 -30.36 28.60
N GLN A 255 26.37 -30.95 27.42
CA GLN A 255 26.66 -32.35 27.17
C GLN A 255 28.18 -32.61 27.13
N ALA A 256 28.94 -31.80 26.39
CA ALA A 256 30.40 -31.92 26.35
C ALA A 256 31.06 -31.78 27.74
N ALA A 257 30.49 -30.94 28.62
CA ALA A 257 30.93 -30.83 30.01
C ALA A 257 30.65 -32.11 30.83
N LYS A 258 29.48 -32.75 30.64
CA LYS A 258 29.14 -34.03 31.27
C LYS A 258 30.04 -35.16 30.77
N ASP A 259 30.28 -35.24 29.47
CA ASP A 259 31.13 -36.27 28.85
C ASP A 259 32.58 -36.16 29.36
N LYS A 260 33.10 -34.93 29.48
CA LYS A 260 34.41 -34.66 30.10
C LYS A 260 34.45 -35.10 31.57
N ALA A 261 33.43 -34.77 32.37
CA ALA A 261 33.36 -35.16 33.77
C ALA A 261 33.27 -36.70 33.95
N ALA A 262 32.51 -37.38 33.08
CA ALA A 262 32.41 -38.84 33.06
C ALA A 262 33.75 -39.49 32.69
N ALA A 263 34.49 -38.95 31.72
CA ALA A 263 35.83 -39.42 31.36
C ALA A 263 36.84 -39.21 32.50
N GLU A 264 36.79 -38.06 33.19
CA GLU A 264 37.61 -37.78 34.38
C GLU A 264 37.29 -38.74 35.54
N GLN A 265 36.02 -39.09 35.74
CA GLN A 265 35.63 -40.05 36.77
C GLN A 265 36.10 -41.47 36.42
N ALA A 266 35.85 -41.94 35.19
CA ALA A 266 36.30 -43.26 34.73
C ALA A 266 37.83 -43.43 34.80
N ALA A 267 38.60 -42.34 34.62
CA ALA A 267 40.05 -42.35 34.82
C ALA A 267 40.43 -42.54 36.30
N LYS A 268 39.74 -41.87 37.24
CA LYS A 268 39.95 -42.05 38.69
C LYS A 268 39.58 -43.47 39.13
N ASP A 269 38.48 -44.02 38.64
CA ASP A 269 38.01 -45.36 38.99
C ASP A 269 39.01 -46.43 38.51
N LYS A 270 39.56 -46.28 37.30
CA LYS A 270 40.66 -47.15 36.80
C LYS A 270 41.93 -47.04 37.66
N ALA A 271 42.31 -45.83 38.06
CA ALA A 271 43.49 -45.62 38.91
C ALA A 271 43.30 -46.28 40.30
N ALA A 272 42.11 -46.14 40.90
CA ALA A 272 41.76 -46.79 42.15
C ALA A 272 41.81 -48.32 42.04
N ALA A 273 41.18 -48.90 41.01
CA ALA A 273 41.21 -50.35 40.77
C ALA A 273 42.64 -50.90 40.59
N THR A 274 43.51 -50.15 39.90
CA THR A 274 44.92 -50.52 39.73
C THR A 274 45.68 -50.52 41.06
N ALA A 275 45.42 -49.52 41.91
CA ALA A 275 46.01 -49.44 43.24
C ALA A 275 45.54 -50.57 44.17
N THR A 276 44.24 -50.94 44.13
CA THR A 276 43.72 -52.09 44.87
C THR A 276 44.36 -53.39 44.42
N GLN A 277 44.55 -53.58 43.12
CA GLN A 277 45.18 -54.77 42.57
C GLN A 277 46.65 -54.88 43.01
N ALA A 278 47.42 -53.79 42.96
CA ALA A 278 48.81 -53.75 43.43
C ALA A 278 48.96 -54.02 44.95
N GLY A 279 48.00 -53.55 45.76
CA GLY A 279 47.93 -53.88 47.19
C GLY A 279 47.70 -55.39 47.43
N LEU A 280 46.86 -56.02 46.60
CA LEU A 280 46.61 -57.46 46.65
C LEU A 280 47.88 -58.26 46.31
N THR A 281 48.58 -57.93 45.22
CA THR A 281 49.83 -58.62 44.83
C THR A 281 50.93 -58.48 45.87
N THR A 282 51.00 -57.32 46.53
CA THR A 282 51.94 -57.08 47.64
C THR A 282 51.64 -58.01 48.81
N THR A 283 50.36 -58.10 49.20
CA THR A 283 49.91 -58.99 50.30
C THR A 283 50.17 -60.47 49.98
N THR A 284 49.89 -60.92 48.76
CA THR A 284 50.21 -62.29 48.33
C THR A 284 51.72 -62.58 48.40
N THR A 285 52.57 -61.63 48.03
CA THR A 285 54.03 -61.78 48.08
C THR A 285 54.56 -61.83 49.52
N THR A 286 53.99 -61.03 50.43
CA THR A 286 54.36 -61.09 51.85
C THR A 286 53.95 -62.43 52.47
N SER A 287 52.78 -62.98 52.10
CA SER A 287 52.32 -64.29 52.60
C SER A 287 53.13 -65.50 52.11
N THR A 288 53.81 -65.42 50.95
CA THR A 288 54.70 -66.48 50.47
C THR A 288 56.14 -66.38 51.00
N THR A 289 56.53 -65.27 51.65
CA THR A 289 57.90 -65.08 52.16
C THR A 289 58.13 -65.72 53.55
N THR A 290 57.37 -66.77 53.88
CA THR A 290 57.60 -67.63 55.07
C THR A 290 57.48 -69.13 54.76
N GLY A 291 57.55 -69.52 53.48
CA GLY A 291 57.64 -70.91 53.01
C GLY A 291 59.03 -71.22 52.44
N ALA A 292 59.58 -72.38 52.77
CA ALA A 292 60.99 -72.71 52.56
C ALA A 292 61.37 -73.20 51.14
N LEU A 293 62.68 -73.26 50.91
CA LEU A 293 63.37 -73.65 49.67
C LEU A 293 63.23 -75.15 49.30
N ALA A 294 62.97 -75.43 48.01
CA ALA A 294 63.37 -76.64 47.25
C ALA A 294 63.21 -76.30 45.74
N ALA A 295 64.24 -76.32 44.88
CA ALA A 295 64.95 -77.48 44.30
C ALA A 295 64.03 -78.36 43.39
N THR A 296 64.39 -78.75 42.15
CA THR A 296 65.54 -78.48 41.25
C THR A 296 65.20 -78.97 39.83
N GLY A 297 65.84 -78.40 38.80
CA GLY A 297 65.90 -78.95 37.43
C GLY A 297 64.97 -78.24 36.42
N GLY A 298 65.35 -78.08 35.15
CA GLY A 298 66.61 -78.46 34.48
C GLY A 298 66.37 -78.64 32.99
N GLY A 299 67.33 -78.24 32.14
CA GLY A 299 67.24 -78.40 30.69
C GLY A 299 67.18 -77.08 29.92
N THR A 300 68.22 -76.83 29.14
CA THR A 300 68.28 -75.79 28.11
C THR A 300 67.33 -76.11 26.96
N ASP A 301 66.79 -75.09 26.30
CA ASP A 301 66.98 -74.90 24.84
C ASP A 301 66.47 -73.52 24.36
N LEU A 302 67.34 -72.84 23.61
CA LEU A 302 67.14 -71.64 22.78
C LEU A 302 67.75 -71.97 21.40
N PRO A 303 67.40 -71.31 20.28
CA PRO A 303 66.80 -69.97 20.13
C PRO A 303 65.39 -70.07 19.46
N TRP A 304 64.80 -69.16 18.66
CA TRP A 304 65.22 -67.99 17.88
C TRP A 304 64.02 -67.11 17.46
N GLN A 305 64.31 -65.90 16.96
CA GLN A 305 63.38 -64.92 16.33
C GLN A 305 62.34 -64.20 17.22
N ILE A 306 61.85 -63.00 16.89
CA ILE A 306 62.42 -61.72 16.39
C ILE A 306 61.30 -60.65 16.48
N GLY A 307 61.65 -59.39 16.77
CA GLY A 307 60.69 -58.26 16.90
C GLY A 307 60.20 -58.06 18.35
N GLY A 308 60.34 -56.90 19.01
CA GLY A 308 60.53 -55.53 18.51
C GLY A 308 59.17 -54.93 18.13
N GLY A 309 58.69 -53.84 18.73
CA GLY A 309 59.21 -53.04 19.85
C GLY A 309 58.43 -51.72 19.98
N ALA A 310 58.60 -51.04 21.12
CA ALA A 310 58.16 -49.67 21.42
C ALA A 310 56.63 -49.38 21.49
N ALA A 311 56.26 -48.63 22.53
CA ALA A 311 54.95 -48.00 22.68
C ALA A 311 54.83 -46.72 21.85
N ALA A 312 53.62 -46.37 21.42
CA ALA A 312 53.30 -45.08 20.83
C ALA A 312 52.34 -44.29 21.74
N LEU A 313 52.91 -43.35 22.52
CA LEU A 313 52.14 -42.32 23.21
C LEU A 313 51.67 -41.28 22.19
N GLY A 314 50.36 -41.23 21.93
CA GLY A 314 49.75 -40.20 21.09
C GLY A 314 49.57 -38.88 21.84
N LEU A 315 50.57 -38.01 21.82
CA LEU A 315 50.47 -36.60 22.24
C LEU A 315 50.86 -35.67 21.09
N GLY A 316 50.01 -34.68 20.83
CA GLY A 316 50.23 -33.64 19.80
C GLY A 316 49.10 -33.58 18.76
N ALA A 317 48.60 -32.42 18.34
CA ALA A 317 48.92 -31.06 18.78
C ALA A 317 47.71 -30.12 18.56
N ALA A 318 47.62 -29.07 19.38
CA ALA A 318 46.61 -28.02 19.20
C ALA A 318 46.98 -27.09 18.04
N LEU A 319 46.05 -26.89 17.09
CA LEU A 319 46.24 -25.96 15.98
C LEU A 319 45.87 -24.53 16.42
N VAL A 320 46.86 -23.73 16.82
CA VAL A 320 46.67 -22.29 17.03
C VAL A 320 46.74 -21.57 15.68
N VAL A 321 45.59 -21.10 15.19
CA VAL A 321 45.52 -20.23 14.01
C VAL A 321 45.87 -18.80 14.41
N ALA A 322 47.13 -18.42 14.19
CA ALA A 322 47.59 -17.04 14.33
C ALA A 322 47.39 -16.27 13.01
N SER A 323 46.25 -15.59 12.86
CA SER A 323 46.00 -14.71 11.72
C SER A 323 46.85 -13.42 11.83
N ARG A 324 47.91 -13.33 11.02
CA ARG A 324 48.75 -12.12 10.92
C ARG A 324 47.90 -10.91 10.49
N ARG A 325 47.76 -9.92 11.38
CA ARG A 325 47.43 -8.54 10.96
C ARG A 325 48.58 -8.00 10.10
N ARG A 326 48.28 -7.43 8.93
CA ARG A 326 49.20 -6.54 8.22
C ARG A 326 49.05 -5.13 8.79
N PRO A 327 50.12 -4.49 9.32
CA PRO A 327 50.22 -3.03 9.31
C PRO A 327 50.64 -2.59 7.90
N GLY A 328 49.93 -1.60 7.34
CA GLY A 328 50.28 -0.94 6.09
C GLY A 328 50.56 0.54 6.35
N THR A 329 51.81 0.92 6.16
CA THR A 329 52.43 2.25 6.27
C THR A 329 53.57 2.23 5.25
N GLU A 330 53.80 3.18 4.34
CA GLU A 330 53.20 4.49 4.00
C GLU A 330 53.21 4.66 2.47
N GLY A 331 52.57 5.73 1.95
CA GLY A 331 52.56 6.09 0.53
C GLY A 331 51.44 7.06 0.17
#